data_AF-A0A450UEI8-F1
#
_entry.id   AF-A0A450UEI8-F1
#
_cell.length_a   1.000
_cell.length_b   1.000
_cell.length_c   1.000
_cell.angle_alpha   90.00
_cell.angle_beta   90.00
_cell.angle_gamma   90.00
#
_symmetry.space_group_name_H-M   'P 1'
#
loop_
_entity.id
_entity.type
_entity.pdbx_description
1 polymer ?
#
loop_
_entity_poly.entity_id
_entity_poly.type
_entity_poly.pdbx_seq_one_letter_code
_entity_poly.pdbx_strand_id
1 'polypeptide(L)' 'MYVGITNDLQRRVSEHKNKLLSGFTKRYNVDRLVYFEETNDVNAAILREKEIKKWRREKKDKLVAVINPEWKDLSEDWFA' A
#
# COMPACT_ATOMS: atom_id res chain seq x y z
N MET A 1 -6.05 -5.70 4.71
CA MET A 1 -5.12 -5.07 3.74
C MET A 1 -5.67 -3.70 3.40
N TYR A 2 -4.84 -2.67 3.44
CA TYR A 2 -5.18 -1.32 3.03
C TYR A 2 -4.73 -1.11 1.57
N VAL A 3 -5.49 -0.35 0.79
CA VAL A 3 -5.16 0.04 -0.59
C VAL A 3 -5.47 1.53 -0.71
N GLY A 4 -4.53 2.30 -1.23
CA GLY A 4 -4.63 3.75 -1.37
C GLY A 4 -3.81 4.27 -2.53
N ILE A 5 -4.06 5.52 -2.89
CA ILE A 5 -3.18 6.32 -3.77
C ILE A 5 -2.53 7.44 -2.97
N THR A 6 -1.36 7.87 -3.41
CA THR A 6 -0.65 9.02 -2.85
C THR A 6 0.25 9.61 -3.94
N ASN A 7 0.50 10.92 -3.85
CA ASN A 7 1.51 11.60 -4.65
C ASN A 7 2.90 11.58 -4.00
N ASP A 8 2.97 11.12 -2.75
CA ASP A 8 4.19 11.00 -1.96
C ASP A 8 4.11 9.69 -1.17
N LEU A 9 4.87 8.69 -1.62
CA LEU A 9 4.86 7.35 -1.06
C LEU A 9 5.59 7.30 0.29
N GLN A 10 6.75 7.96 0.41
CA GLN A 10 7.53 7.99 1.64
C GLN A 10 6.76 8.64 2.79
N ARG A 11 6.12 9.81 2.55
CA ARG A 11 5.28 10.46 3.55
C ARG A 11 4.15 9.54 4.00
N ARG A 12 3.43 8.92 3.06
CA ARG A 12 2.29 8.03 3.38
C ARG A 12 2.70 6.83 4.21
N VAL A 13 3.84 6.21 3.89
CA VAL A 13 4.37 5.08 4.66
C VAL A 13 4.74 5.55 6.07
N SER A 14 5.42 6.68 6.21
CA SER A 14 5.75 7.26 7.53
C SER A 14 4.51 7.54 8.37
N GLU A 15 3.46 8.10 7.79
CA GLU A 15 2.17 8.34 8.47
C GLU A 15 1.55 7.06 9.03
N HIS A 16 1.66 5.94 8.29
CA HIS A 16 1.14 4.64 8.70
C HIS A 16 2.00 4.00 9.79
N LYS A 17 3.34 3.94 9.60
CA LYS A 17 4.29 3.39 10.59
C LYS A 17 4.19 4.12 11.93
N ASN A 18 4.10 5.44 11.89
CA ASN A 18 4.00 6.29 13.08
C ASN A 18 2.56 6.49 13.59
N LYS A 19 1.56 5.88 12.94
CA LYS A 19 0.13 5.93 13.34
C LYS A 19 -0.40 7.36 13.52
N LEU A 20 0.07 8.27 12.67
CA LEU A 20 -0.22 9.70 12.73
C LEU A 20 -1.69 10.00 12.38
N LEU A 21 -2.26 9.23 11.46
CA LEU A 21 -3.65 9.38 11.03
C LEU A 21 -4.56 8.37 11.74
N SER A 22 -5.69 8.86 12.27
CA SER A 22 -6.75 7.99 12.79
C SER A 22 -7.47 7.27 11.66
N GLY A 23 -7.83 6.00 11.85
CA GLY A 23 -8.61 5.26 10.87
C GLY A 23 -8.30 3.77 10.84
N PHE A 24 -8.61 3.14 9.70
CA PHE A 24 -8.43 1.70 9.49
C PHE A 24 -6.99 1.24 9.71
N THR A 25 -6.01 1.97 9.16
CA THR A 25 -4.58 1.60 9.23
C THR A 25 -4.07 1.62 10.66
N LYS A 26 -4.42 2.66 11.44
CA LYS A 26 -4.13 2.72 12.87
C LYS A 26 -4.84 1.65 13.69
N ARG A 27 -6.14 1.43 13.44
CA ARG A 27 -6.96 0.44 14.18
C ARG A 27 -6.43 -0.98 14.02
N TYR A 28 -5.99 -1.33 12.82
CA TYR A 28 -5.57 -2.70 12.48
C TYR A 28 -4.05 -2.86 12.31
N ASN A 29 -3.26 -1.89 12.77
CA ASN A 29 -1.81 -1.88 12.69
C ASN A 29 -1.28 -2.24 11.28
N VAL A 30 -1.82 -1.56 10.26
CA VAL A 30 -1.42 -1.75 8.86
C VAL A 30 -0.32 -0.75 8.53
N ASP A 31 0.92 -1.18 8.67
CA ASP A 31 2.14 -0.35 8.59
C ASP A 31 3.21 -0.87 7.62
N ARG A 32 3.08 -2.11 7.11
CA ARG A 32 4.01 -2.70 6.13
C ARG A 32 3.63 -2.34 4.69
N LEU A 33 4.59 -1.83 3.92
CA LEU A 33 4.45 -1.63 2.48
C LEU A 33 4.86 -2.92 1.76
N VAL A 34 3.92 -3.66 1.17
CA VAL A 34 4.23 -4.94 0.51
C VAL A 34 4.16 -4.87 -1.02
N TYR A 35 3.58 -3.80 -1.57
CA TYR A 35 3.38 -3.59 -3.00
C TYR A 35 3.08 -2.12 -3.30
N PHE A 36 3.61 -1.59 -4.41
CA PHE A 36 3.22 -0.30 -4.97
C PHE A 36 3.36 -0.30 -6.50
N GLU A 37 2.63 0.58 -7.16
CA GLU A 37 2.71 0.87 -8.60
C GLU A 37 2.88 2.39 -8.78
N GLU A 38 3.69 2.81 -9.76
CA GLU A 38 3.88 4.21 -10.10
C GLU A 38 3.27 4.53 -11.46
N THR A 39 2.73 5.73 -11.61
CA THR A 39 2.17 6.23 -12.86
C THR A 39 2.22 7.75 -12.90
N ASN A 40 2.33 8.31 -14.10
CA ASN A 40 2.28 9.75 -14.34
C ASN A 40 0.86 10.28 -14.56
N ASP A 41 -0.16 9.40 -14.56
CA ASP A 41 -1.57 9.78 -14.72
C ASP A 41 -2.38 9.48 -13.45
N VAL A 42 -2.88 10.54 -12.82
CA VAL A 42 -3.72 10.47 -11.63
C VAL A 42 -5.02 9.70 -11.88
N ASN A 43 -5.59 9.78 -13.08
CA ASN A 43 -6.81 9.06 -13.43
C ASN A 43 -6.53 7.55 -13.51
N ALA A 44 -5.42 7.16 -14.12
CA ALA A 44 -4.96 5.78 -14.13
C ALA A 44 -4.75 5.25 -12.71
N ALA A 45 -4.11 6.03 -11.82
CA ALA A 45 -3.93 5.65 -10.41
C ALA A 45 -5.28 5.44 -9.68
N ILE A 46 -6.23 6.36 -9.85
CA ILE A 46 -7.58 6.27 -9.25
C ILE A 46 -8.33 5.05 -9.75
N LEU A 47 -8.30 4.79 -11.07
CA LEU A 47 -8.97 3.62 -11.67
C LEU A 47 -8.37 2.32 -11.15
N ARG A 48 -7.04 2.25 -11.09
CA ARG A 48 -6.30 1.09 -10.58
C ARG A 48 -6.59 0.81 -9.11
N GLU A 49 -6.61 1.86 -8.28
CA GLU A 49 -6.98 1.73 -6.87
C GLU A 49 -8.41 1.20 -6.69
N LYS A 50 -9.37 1.75 -7.44
CA LYS A 50 -10.77 1.27 -7.44
C LYS A 50 -10.88 -0.18 -7.89
N GLU A 51 -10.13 -0.56 -8.91
CA GLU A 51 -10.07 -1.93 -9.42
C GLU A 51 -9.58 -2.89 -8.33
N ILE A 52 -8.41 -2.61 -7.76
CA ILE A 52 -7.80 -3.45 -6.73
C ILE A 52 -8.70 -3.49 -5.49
N LYS A 53 -9.29 -2.37 -5.05
CA LYS A 53 -10.20 -2.35 -3.89
C LYS A 53 -11.33 -3.35 -4.02
N LYS A 54 -11.92 -3.49 -5.22
CA LYS A 54 -13.03 -4.43 -5.53
C LYS A 54 -12.60 -5.90 -5.59
N TRP A 55 -11.31 -6.20 -5.70
CA TRP A 55 -10.86 -7.58 -5.77
C TRP A 55 -11.06 -8.32 -4.44
N ARG A 56 -11.32 -9.63 -4.56
CA ARG A 56 -11.25 -10.55 -3.43
C ARG A 56 -9.82 -10.64 -2.89
N ARG A 57 -9.69 -11.10 -1.65
CA ARG A 57 -8.42 -11.13 -0.94
C ARG A 57 -7.38 -11.97 -1.66
N GLU A 58 -7.78 -13.13 -2.19
CA GLU A 58 -6.89 -14.08 -2.86
C GLU A 58 -6.24 -13.48 -4.11
N LYS A 59 -6.97 -12.64 -4.85
CA LYS A 59 -6.44 -11.97 -6.05
C LYS A 59 -5.42 -10.88 -5.67
N LYS A 60 -5.66 -10.15 -4.58
CA LYS A 60 -4.69 -9.18 -4.03
C LYS A 60 -3.44 -9.88 -3.54
N ASP A 61 -3.59 -10.99 -2.83
CA ASP A 61 -2.45 -11.76 -2.30
C ASP A 61 -1.60 -12.34 -3.44
N LYS A 62 -2.23 -12.82 -4.52
CA LYS A 62 -1.52 -13.24 -5.74
C LYS A 62 -0.76 -12.09 -6.40
N LEU A 63 -1.35 -10.89 -6.47
CA LEU A 63 -0.66 -9.72 -7.02
C LEU A 63 0.62 -9.41 -6.24
N VAL A 64 0.54 -9.41 -4.90
CA VAL A 64 1.70 -9.19 -4.03
C VAL A 64 2.70 -10.33 -4.21
N ALA A 65 2.28 -11.59 -4.16
CA ALA A 65 3.16 -12.75 -4.21
C ALA A 65 3.97 -12.90 -5.50
N VAL A 66 3.48 -12.33 -6.62
CA VAL A 66 4.22 -12.32 -7.89
C VAL A 66 5.48 -11.45 -7.82
N ILE A 67 5.43 -10.32 -7.08
CA ILE A 67 6.55 -9.36 -7.00
C ILE A 67 7.32 -9.49 -5.69
N ASN A 68 6.62 -9.80 -4.60
CA ASN A 68 7.13 -9.90 -3.24
C ASN A 68 6.64 -11.21 -2.59
N PRO A 69 7.22 -12.37 -2.97
CA PRO A 69 6.77 -13.69 -2.50
C PRO A 69 6.89 -13.86 -0.99
N GLU A 70 7.87 -13.20 -0.38
CA GLU A 70 8.17 -13.28 1.06
C GLU A 70 7.40 -12.25 1.89
N TRP A 71 6.59 -11.39 1.25
CA TRP A 71 5.82 -10.35 1.93
C TRP A 71 6.69 -9.43 2.81
N LYS A 72 7.93 -9.17 2.35
CA LYS A 72 8.86 -8.24 2.98
C LYS A 72 8.27 -6.84 2.99
N ASP A 73 8.61 -6.07 4.01
CA ASP A 73 8.29 -4.65 4.01
C ASP A 73 9.27 -3.93 3.09
N LEU A 74 8.77 -3.48 1.94
CA LEU A 74 9.54 -2.77 0.92
C LEU A 74 10.06 -1.40 1.39
N SER A 75 9.61 -0.95 2.57
CA SER A 75 10.01 0.31 3.19
C SER A 75 10.86 0.13 4.46
N GLU A 76 11.34 -1.08 4.74
CA GLU A 76 12.11 -1.39 5.95
C GLU A 76 13.30 -0.44 6.15
N ASP A 77 14.06 -0.18 5.09
CA ASP A 77 15.30 0.63 5.14
C ASP A 77 15.10 2.12 4.80
N TRP A 78 13.86 2.60 4.65
CA TRP A 78 13.62 3.99 4.21
C TRP A 78 13.83 5.05 5.28
N PHE A 79 13.73 4.67 6.55
CA PHE A 79 13.76 5.58 7.69
C PHE A 79 14.84 5.18 8.72
N ALA A 80 15.79 4.35 8.30
CA ALA A 80 16.93 3.93 9.10
C ALA A 80 17.97 5.05 9.26
#